data_AF-A0A2V1BFS0-F1
#
_entry.id   AF-A0A2V1BFS0-F1
#
_cell.length_a   1.000
_cell.length_b   1.000
_cell.length_c   1.000
_cell.angle_alpha   90.00
_cell.angle_beta   90.00
_cell.angle_gamma   90.00
#
_symmetry.space_group_name_H-M   'P 1'
#
loop_
_entity.id
_entity.type
_entity.pdbx_description
1 polymer ?
#
loop_
_entity_poly.entity_id
_entity_poly.type
_entity_poly.pdbx_seq_one_letter_code
_entity_poly.pdbx_strand_id
1 'polypeptide(L)'
;MTASNPELVRSLEQRIANDKAAHLRGWARIHLSHLEFPDPIREEDKRIAAELSRHIDAEGCHDEKYPIAAIIDDGILQTALRQAGIAPDSLGKASLSNPPKLKLSNDTKLACLDGLHRKLAARQVRPPVERWTVELYDKGEFDARQSLRDGYSYSANYTDGEIFRHIRECQLAGDKVGEGRWKARYSPTKERDFKQLLKRPILLSALDSIRPVRGLWGGFHAGSLDILLTSRCDEEIAHYIKGIEELFNRVFDGDTSLMELTDNFTIEEIQLRAPALSSYDAEYIQSQMTSKSKRFFPKIGDPSVRAGITSRLMTTENFIPTISTLFKDLRYLQPALKMIRELIPKKVDGTLREAFSSRFPREPEDPLEIQVSERSYSTYSGSSGQFFDIAIRQLFLYAIR
;
A
#
# COMPACT_ATOMS: atom_id res chain seq x y z
N MET A 1 21.52 18.39 -1.72
CA MET A 1 22.60 17.43 -1.98
C MET A 1 22.95 16.76 -0.67
N THR A 2 22.68 15.47 -0.56
CA THR A 2 23.37 14.53 0.33
C THR A 2 23.26 13.21 -0.42
N ALA A 3 24.20 12.98 -1.33
CA ALA A 3 24.39 11.66 -1.90
C ALA A 3 24.67 10.73 -0.71
N SER A 4 23.82 9.72 -0.49
CA SER A 4 24.18 8.64 0.42
C SER A 4 25.56 8.15 -0.01
N ASN A 5 26.56 8.31 0.86
CA ASN A 5 27.94 7.97 0.55
C ASN A 5 27.97 6.49 0.13
N PRO A 6 28.34 6.15 -1.12
CA PRO A 6 28.30 4.77 -1.62
C PRO A 6 29.11 3.81 -0.73
N GLU A 7 30.15 4.33 -0.08
CA GLU A 7 30.99 3.59 0.87
C GLU A 7 30.23 3.23 2.16
N LEU A 8 29.37 4.13 2.66
CA LEU A 8 28.54 3.86 3.85
C LEU A 8 27.48 2.81 3.53
N VAL A 9 26.85 2.88 2.36
CA VAL A 9 25.86 1.88 1.92
C VAL A 9 26.52 0.52 1.73
N ARG A 10 27.67 0.45 1.05
CA ARG A 10 28.44 -0.79 0.91
C ARG A 10 28.91 -1.34 2.25
N SER A 11 29.34 -0.48 3.18
CA SER A 11 29.75 -0.91 4.52
C SER A 11 28.58 -1.49 5.32
N LEU A 12 27.38 -0.93 5.16
CA LEU A 12 26.16 -1.42 5.79
C LEU A 12 25.68 -2.72 5.14
N GLU A 13 25.71 -2.82 3.81
CA GLU A 13 25.41 -4.06 3.08
C GLU A 13 26.38 -5.18 3.44
N GLN A 14 27.68 -4.86 3.56
CA GLN A 14 28.69 -5.82 4.00
C GLN A 14 28.45 -6.26 5.45
N ARG A 15 28.10 -5.34 6.34
CA ARG A 15 27.73 -5.67 7.72
C ARG A 15 26.50 -6.57 7.77
N ILE A 16 25.44 -6.24 7.03
CA ILE A 16 24.22 -7.05 6.95
C ILE A 16 24.51 -8.41 6.33
N ALA A 17 25.34 -8.49 5.28
CA ALA A 17 25.72 -9.77 4.65
C ALA A 17 26.56 -10.65 5.59
N ASN A 18 27.49 -10.05 6.34
CA ASN A 18 28.28 -10.75 7.34
C ASN A 18 27.40 -11.24 8.49
N ASP A 19 26.43 -10.42 8.93
CA ASP A 19 25.46 -10.73 9.96
C ASP A 19 24.51 -11.88 9.52
N LYS A 20 23.99 -11.83 8.29
CA LYS A 20 23.25 -12.96 7.69
C LYS A 20 24.08 -14.24 7.70
N ALA A 21 25.35 -14.17 7.27
CA ALA A 21 26.22 -15.32 7.21
C ALA A 21 26.56 -15.89 8.59
N ALA A 22 26.63 -15.05 9.62
CA ALA A 22 26.90 -15.46 11.00
C ALA A 22 25.71 -16.21 11.63
N HIS A 23 24.48 -15.79 11.31
CA HIS A 23 23.25 -16.38 11.86
C HIS A 23 22.66 -17.50 10.99
N LEU A 24 23.17 -17.70 9.77
CA LEU A 24 22.73 -18.75 8.88
C LEU A 24 23.22 -20.12 9.37
N ARG A 25 22.28 -21.02 9.64
CA ARG A 25 22.53 -22.41 10.02
C ARG A 25 22.56 -23.36 8.83
N GLY A 26 21.99 -22.95 7.70
CA GLY A 26 22.10 -23.65 6.42
C GLY A 26 20.78 -23.70 5.65
N TRP A 27 20.71 -24.59 4.65
CA TRP A 27 19.56 -24.74 3.76
C TRP A 27 18.95 -26.13 3.87
N ALA A 28 17.62 -26.23 3.81
CA ALA A 28 16.92 -27.50 3.83
C ALA A 28 15.59 -27.45 3.06
N ARG A 29 15.17 -28.58 2.49
CA ARG A 29 13.81 -28.75 1.94
C ARG A 29 12.85 -29.15 3.04
N ILE A 30 11.90 -28.28 3.33
CA ILE A 30 10.94 -28.43 4.41
C ILE A 30 9.54 -28.48 3.82
N HIS A 31 8.68 -29.31 4.42
CA HIS A 31 7.30 -29.42 3.98
C HIS A 31 6.52 -28.14 4.29
N LEU A 32 5.71 -27.66 3.33
CA LEU A 32 5.01 -26.38 3.42
C LEU A 32 4.04 -26.27 4.62
N SER A 33 3.64 -27.40 5.22
CA SER A 33 2.81 -27.43 6.43
C SER A 33 3.52 -26.89 7.68
N HIS A 34 4.85 -26.92 7.71
CA HIS A 34 5.64 -26.43 8.85
C HIS A 34 5.99 -24.95 8.74
N LEU A 35 5.73 -24.30 7.61
CA LEU A 35 6.06 -22.89 7.40
C LEU A 35 4.92 -22.01 7.90
N GLU A 36 5.19 -21.08 8.79
CA GLU A 36 4.20 -20.16 9.35
C GLU A 36 4.69 -18.72 9.26
N PHE A 37 3.78 -17.77 9.07
CA PHE A 37 4.10 -16.37 8.81
C PHE A 37 3.44 -15.52 9.89
N PRO A 38 4.06 -15.40 11.09
CA PRO A 38 3.46 -14.68 12.20
C PRO A 38 3.38 -13.17 11.93
N ASP A 39 4.43 -12.60 11.33
CA ASP A 39 4.53 -11.17 11.02
C ASP A 39 4.83 -10.96 9.52
N PRO A 40 3.89 -11.26 8.60
CA PRO A 40 4.15 -11.10 7.18
C PRO A 40 4.18 -9.61 6.82
N ILE A 41 5.26 -9.15 6.19
CA ILE A 41 5.33 -7.76 5.68
C ILE A 41 4.20 -7.49 4.68
N ARG A 42 3.94 -8.46 3.79
CA ARG A 42 2.84 -8.39 2.83
C ARG A 42 1.77 -9.41 3.16
N GLU A 43 0.52 -8.98 3.11
CA GLU A 43 -0.62 -9.86 3.35
C GLU A 43 -0.79 -10.87 2.22
N GLU A 44 -1.59 -11.91 2.47
CA GLU A 44 -2.01 -12.83 1.43
C GLU A 44 -2.69 -12.06 0.28
N ASP A 45 -2.04 -12.07 -0.88
CA ASP A 45 -2.57 -11.53 -2.12
C ASP A 45 -2.74 -12.70 -3.10
N LYS A 46 -4.00 -13.00 -3.40
CA LYS A 46 -4.36 -14.10 -4.29
C LYS A 46 -3.97 -13.85 -5.74
N ARG A 47 -3.93 -12.59 -6.20
CA ARG A 47 -3.49 -12.25 -7.56
C ARG A 47 -2.00 -12.50 -7.70
N ILE A 48 -1.20 -12.02 -6.75
CA ILE A 48 0.25 -12.27 -6.74
C ILE A 48 0.54 -13.77 -6.65
N ALA A 49 -0.17 -14.50 -5.78
CA ALA A 49 -0.03 -15.96 -5.68
C ALA A 49 -0.40 -16.68 -7.00
N ALA A 50 -1.47 -16.24 -7.68
CA ALA A 50 -1.91 -16.82 -8.96
C ALA A 50 -1.01 -16.44 -10.16
N GLU A 51 -0.31 -15.32 -10.07
CA GLU A 51 0.71 -14.93 -11.05
C GLU A 51 1.98 -15.76 -10.85
N LEU A 52 2.44 -15.88 -9.61
CA LEU A 52 3.55 -16.76 -9.23
C LEU A 52 3.26 -18.23 -9.57
N SER A 53 2.03 -18.72 -9.37
CA SER A 53 1.69 -20.10 -9.72
C SER A 53 1.82 -20.34 -11.22
N ARG A 54 1.40 -19.37 -12.06
CA ARG A 54 1.57 -19.43 -13.52
C ARG A 54 3.04 -19.48 -13.93
N HIS A 55 3.91 -18.73 -13.26
CA HIS A 55 5.36 -18.83 -13.49
C HIS A 55 5.92 -20.20 -13.09
N ILE A 56 5.50 -20.75 -11.95
CA ILE A 56 5.93 -22.09 -11.52
C ILE A 56 5.45 -23.17 -12.49
N ASP A 57 4.22 -23.06 -13.02
CA ASP A 57 3.68 -24.00 -14.02
C ASP A 57 4.42 -23.89 -15.38
N ALA A 58 4.83 -22.69 -15.78
CA ALA A 58 5.46 -22.44 -17.08
C ALA A 58 6.97 -22.72 -17.11
N GLU A 59 7.71 -22.30 -16.07
CA GLU A 59 9.18 -22.37 -16.01
C GLU A 59 9.68 -23.50 -15.10
N GLY A 60 8.79 -24.10 -14.31
CA GLY A 60 9.12 -25.10 -13.30
C GLY A 60 9.39 -24.51 -11.91
N CYS A 61 9.39 -25.38 -10.89
CA CYS A 61 9.63 -24.99 -9.51
C CYS A 61 11.13 -24.72 -9.25
N HIS A 62 11.54 -23.45 -9.30
CA HIS A 62 12.89 -23.00 -8.96
C HIS A 62 13.02 -22.59 -7.48
N ASP A 63 12.65 -23.47 -6.55
CA ASP A 63 12.70 -23.19 -5.12
C ASP A 63 14.13 -22.91 -4.61
N GLU A 64 15.14 -23.52 -5.25
CA GLU A 64 16.57 -23.28 -4.99
C GLU A 64 17.01 -21.84 -5.31
N LYS A 65 16.41 -21.20 -6.31
CA LYS A 65 16.70 -19.79 -6.66
C LYS A 65 15.97 -18.80 -5.74
N TYR A 66 14.87 -19.23 -5.13
CA TYR A 66 14.00 -18.39 -4.32
C TYR A 66 13.65 -19.06 -2.99
N PRO A 67 14.63 -19.25 -2.10
CA PRO A 67 14.41 -19.93 -0.82
C PRO A 67 13.66 -19.05 0.17
N ILE A 68 12.89 -19.67 1.06
CA ILE A 68 12.12 -18.98 2.12
C ILE A 68 13.01 -18.81 3.35
N ALA A 69 13.14 -17.61 3.89
CA ALA A 69 13.88 -17.40 5.14
C ALA A 69 13.01 -17.78 6.34
N ALA A 70 13.51 -18.61 7.24
CA ALA A 70 12.80 -19.02 8.46
C ALA A 70 13.71 -19.13 9.68
N ILE A 71 13.13 -18.87 10.84
CA ILE A 71 13.80 -19.02 12.13
C ILE A 71 13.58 -20.43 12.64
N ILE A 72 14.66 -21.05 13.12
CA ILE A 72 14.65 -22.37 13.76
C ILE A 72 15.36 -22.33 15.11
N ASP A 73 14.79 -23.06 16.08
CA ASP A 73 15.43 -23.30 17.37
C ASP A 73 16.52 -24.38 17.24
N ASP A 74 17.65 -24.20 17.94
CA ASP A 74 18.79 -25.11 17.83
C ASP A 74 18.43 -26.54 18.28
N GLY A 75 17.60 -26.70 19.31
CA GLY A 75 17.14 -28.02 19.75
C GLY A 75 16.31 -28.75 18.70
N ILE A 76 15.47 -28.00 17.97
CA ILE A 76 14.66 -28.52 16.86
C ILE A 76 15.55 -28.90 15.69
N LEU A 77 16.51 -28.04 15.33
CA LEU A 77 17.45 -28.29 14.24
C LEU A 77 18.29 -29.54 14.51
N GLN A 78 18.88 -29.67 15.70
CA GLN A 78 19.68 -30.84 16.09
C GLN A 78 18.87 -32.15 16.06
N THR A 79 17.61 -32.10 16.50
CA THR A 79 16.73 -33.27 16.46
C THR A 79 16.42 -33.69 15.02
N ALA A 80 16.10 -32.73 14.15
CA ALA A 80 15.83 -32.98 12.74
C ALA A 80 17.06 -33.55 12.01
N LEU A 81 18.27 -33.07 12.36
CA LEU A 81 19.52 -33.53 11.78
C LEU A 81 19.88 -34.96 12.18
N ARG A 82 19.72 -35.29 13.46
CA ARG A 82 19.91 -36.65 13.96
C ARG A 82 18.98 -37.64 13.28
N GLN A 83 17.71 -37.27 13.09
CA GLN A 83 16.73 -38.11 12.40
C GLN A 83 17.05 -38.28 10.90
N ALA A 84 17.64 -37.26 10.27
CA ALA A 84 18.07 -37.32 8.88
C ALA A 84 19.44 -38.00 8.70
N GLY A 85 20.18 -38.29 9.78
CA GLY A 85 21.53 -38.84 9.73
C GLY A 85 22.57 -37.85 9.18
N ILE A 86 22.34 -36.55 9.34
CA ILE A 86 23.18 -35.48 8.77
C ILE A 86 24.03 -34.86 9.88
N ALA A 87 25.33 -34.70 9.63
CA ALA A 87 26.21 -33.99 10.56
C ALA A 87 25.89 -32.48 10.55
N PRO A 88 25.90 -31.80 11.71
CA PRO A 88 25.57 -30.37 11.80
C PRO A 88 26.37 -29.48 10.85
N ASP A 89 27.65 -29.78 10.65
CA ASP A 89 28.56 -29.01 9.79
C ASP A 89 28.27 -29.19 8.29
N SER A 90 27.46 -30.20 7.92
CA SER A 90 27.10 -30.50 6.52
C SER A 90 25.94 -29.68 5.96
N LEU A 91 25.23 -28.92 6.81
CA LEU A 91 24.18 -28.00 6.34
C LEU A 91 24.69 -26.72 5.67
N GLY A 92 26.01 -26.49 5.75
CA GLY A 92 26.67 -25.29 5.21
C GLY A 92 26.63 -25.17 3.68
N LYS A 93 27.39 -24.21 3.14
CA LYS A 93 27.38 -23.71 1.73
C LYS A 93 27.40 -24.78 0.61
N ALA A 94 27.74 -26.03 0.91
CA ALA A 94 27.71 -27.16 -0.02
C ALA A 94 26.29 -27.65 -0.37
N SER A 95 25.24 -27.25 0.37
CA SER A 95 23.86 -27.71 0.16
C SER A 95 23.03 -26.90 -0.85
N LEU A 96 23.60 -25.89 -1.50
CA LEU A 96 22.88 -25.02 -2.46
C LEU A 96 22.41 -25.76 -3.73
N SER A 97 23.14 -26.79 -4.18
CA SER A 97 22.79 -27.55 -5.38
C SER A 97 21.84 -28.73 -5.13
N ASN A 98 21.72 -29.19 -3.88
CA ASN A 98 20.74 -30.21 -3.50
C ASN A 98 20.46 -30.19 -1.99
N PRO A 99 19.59 -29.28 -1.52
CA PRO A 99 19.34 -29.12 -0.10
C PRO A 99 18.71 -30.38 0.52
N PRO A 100 19.18 -30.81 1.72
CA PRO A 100 18.69 -32.02 2.37
C PRO A 100 17.22 -31.90 2.76
N LYS A 101 16.50 -33.02 2.71
CA LYS A 101 15.08 -33.10 3.12
C LYS A 101 15.02 -33.31 4.63
N LEU A 102 14.72 -32.25 5.38
CA LEU A 102 14.51 -32.34 6.82
C LEU A 102 13.05 -32.71 7.13
N LYS A 103 12.86 -33.71 7.99
CA LYS A 103 11.55 -34.05 8.57
C LYS A 103 11.47 -33.39 9.94
N LEU A 104 10.48 -32.53 10.10
CA LEU A 104 10.16 -31.91 11.39
C LEU A 104 9.01 -32.68 12.03
N SER A 105 8.91 -32.64 13.35
CA SER A 105 7.74 -33.14 14.07
C SER A 105 6.47 -32.41 13.62
N ASN A 106 5.34 -33.12 13.60
CA ASN A 106 4.07 -32.60 13.06
C ASN A 106 3.62 -31.29 13.74
N ASP A 107 3.92 -31.12 15.02
CA ASP A 107 3.56 -29.96 15.83
C ASP A 107 4.51 -28.77 15.65
N THR A 108 5.64 -28.96 14.96
CA THR A 108 6.63 -27.91 14.77
C THR A 108 6.23 -26.95 13.66
N LYS A 109 6.20 -25.66 13.97
CA LYS A 109 6.07 -24.56 13.02
C LYS A 109 7.31 -23.68 13.06
N LEU A 110 7.85 -23.37 11.88
CA LEU A 110 8.96 -22.44 11.69
C LEU A 110 8.39 -21.07 11.38
N ALA A 111 8.89 -20.06 12.10
CA ALA A 111 8.53 -18.67 11.86
C ALA A 111 9.28 -18.14 10.62
N CYS A 112 8.58 -18.07 9.49
CA CYS A 112 9.08 -17.52 8.24
C CYS A 112 9.14 -16.00 8.29
N LEU A 113 10.23 -15.45 7.77
CA LEU A 113 10.48 -14.01 7.66
C LEU A 113 9.95 -13.46 6.33
N ASP A 114 9.97 -14.25 5.26
CA ASP A 114 9.49 -13.86 3.94
C ASP A 114 8.91 -15.06 3.14
N GLY A 115 8.24 -14.79 2.02
CA GLY A 115 7.82 -15.84 1.09
C GLY A 115 6.41 -16.41 1.27
N LEU A 116 5.50 -15.65 1.89
CA LEU A 116 4.09 -16.03 2.04
C LEU A 116 3.44 -16.38 0.69
N HIS A 117 3.57 -15.50 -0.32
CA HIS A 117 2.98 -15.72 -1.64
C HIS A 117 3.61 -16.90 -2.39
N ARG A 118 4.90 -17.21 -2.14
CA ARG A 118 5.56 -18.39 -2.72
C ARG A 118 4.95 -19.68 -2.17
N LYS A 119 4.73 -19.76 -0.86
CA LYS A 119 4.01 -20.88 -0.24
C LYS A 119 2.58 -21.01 -0.81
N LEU A 120 1.87 -19.90 -0.99
CA LEU A 120 0.52 -19.93 -1.53
C LEU A 120 0.50 -20.38 -3.00
N ALA A 121 1.39 -19.84 -3.83
CA ALA A 121 1.54 -20.23 -5.23
C ALA A 121 1.90 -21.72 -5.38
N ALA A 122 2.83 -22.21 -4.55
CA ALA A 122 3.26 -23.61 -4.50
C ALA A 122 2.12 -24.60 -4.20
N ARG A 123 1.07 -24.15 -3.49
CA ARG A 123 -0.15 -24.94 -3.22
C ARG A 123 -1.18 -24.90 -4.36
N GLN A 124 -1.10 -23.89 -5.24
CA GLN A 124 -2.07 -23.69 -6.32
C GLN A 124 -1.69 -24.44 -7.60
N VAL A 125 -0.39 -24.68 -7.83
CA VAL A 125 0.12 -25.44 -8.98
C VAL A 125 -0.28 -26.91 -8.94
N ARG A 126 -0.33 -27.56 -10.12
CA ARG A 126 -0.71 -28.97 -10.26
C ARG A 126 0.37 -29.78 -10.99
N PRO A 127 1.00 -30.78 -10.34
CA PRO A 127 0.77 -31.23 -8.96
C PRO A 127 1.26 -30.20 -7.92
N PRO A 128 0.65 -30.16 -6.71
CA PRO A 128 1.09 -29.25 -5.66
C PRO A 128 2.53 -29.51 -5.25
N VAL A 129 3.28 -28.45 -5.04
CA VAL A 129 4.65 -28.53 -4.51
C VAL A 129 4.55 -28.74 -3.00
N GLU A 130 4.96 -29.90 -2.51
CA GLU A 130 4.84 -30.25 -1.08
C GLU A 130 5.96 -29.67 -0.20
N ARG A 131 7.14 -29.46 -0.79
CA ARG A 131 8.35 -29.02 -0.09
C ARG A 131 8.97 -27.82 -0.79
N TRP A 132 9.53 -26.92 0.01
CA TRP A 132 10.23 -25.73 -0.48
C TRP A 132 11.61 -25.64 0.18
N THR A 133 12.58 -25.06 -0.53
CA THR A 133 13.91 -24.80 0.02
C THR A 133 13.85 -23.62 1.00
N VAL A 134 14.32 -23.84 2.23
CA VAL A 134 14.25 -22.87 3.32
C VAL A 134 15.66 -22.54 3.80
N GLU A 135 15.95 -21.25 3.95
CA GLU A 135 17.14 -20.74 4.62
C GLU A 135 16.85 -20.68 6.12
N LEU A 136 17.63 -21.42 6.91
CA LEU A 136 17.43 -21.57 8.34
C LEU A 136 18.35 -20.62 9.10
N TYR A 137 17.75 -19.70 9.85
CA TYR A 137 18.44 -18.75 10.71
C TYR A 137 18.18 -19.08 12.17
N ASP A 138 19.13 -18.75 13.05
CA ASP A 138 18.90 -18.89 14.48
C ASP A 138 17.88 -17.88 15.02
N LYS A 139 17.42 -18.13 16.25
CA LYS A 139 16.39 -17.33 16.92
C LYS A 139 16.88 -15.94 17.37
N GLY A 140 18.17 -15.63 17.24
CA GLY A 140 18.77 -14.38 17.69
C GLY A 140 18.09 -13.14 17.12
N GLU A 141 18.20 -12.03 17.85
CA GLU A 141 18.01 -10.71 17.26
C GLU A 141 19.29 -10.34 16.52
N PHE A 142 19.15 -10.00 15.25
CA PHE A 142 20.26 -9.59 14.41
C PHE A 142 19.75 -8.55 13.40
N ASP A 143 20.62 -7.61 13.04
CA ASP A 143 20.28 -6.44 12.21
C ASP A 143 19.71 -6.86 10.85
N ALA A 144 20.17 -8.01 10.33
CA ALA A 144 19.70 -8.52 9.06
C ALA A 144 18.30 -9.17 9.10
N ARG A 145 17.71 -9.40 10.28
CA ARG A 145 16.37 -10.00 10.42
C ARG A 145 15.30 -9.12 9.78
N GLN A 146 15.38 -7.80 9.97
CA GLN A 146 14.49 -6.86 9.29
C GLN A 146 14.76 -6.86 7.78
N SER A 147 16.02 -6.88 7.35
CA SER A 147 16.38 -6.95 5.92
C SER A 147 15.94 -8.25 5.23
N LEU A 148 15.83 -9.37 5.96
CA LEU A 148 15.26 -10.62 5.48
C LEU A 148 13.73 -10.52 5.37
N ARG A 149 13.07 -9.94 6.39
CA ARG A 149 11.63 -9.65 6.34
C ARG A 149 11.29 -8.74 5.16
N ASP A 150 12.09 -7.70 4.93
CA ASP A 150 11.95 -6.71 3.85
C ASP A 150 12.01 -7.34 2.44
N GLY A 151 12.33 -8.63 2.33
CA GLY A 151 12.19 -9.40 1.09
C GLY A 151 13.14 -8.92 0.00
N TYR A 152 14.44 -8.83 0.30
CA TYR A 152 15.47 -8.56 -0.71
C TYR A 152 15.57 -9.67 -1.79
N SER A 153 14.80 -10.76 -1.64
CA SER A 153 14.62 -11.83 -2.61
C SER A 153 13.29 -11.63 -3.36
N TYR A 154 13.36 -11.09 -4.59
CA TYR A 154 12.49 -11.24 -5.79
C TYR A 154 11.00 -11.68 -5.68
N SER A 155 10.33 -11.61 -4.53
CA SER A 155 8.94 -12.02 -4.36
C SER A 155 8.02 -10.83 -4.60
N ALA A 156 7.58 -10.61 -5.84
CA ALA A 156 6.73 -9.51 -6.31
C ALA A 156 7.24 -8.09 -5.93
N ASN A 157 7.10 -7.10 -6.80
CA ASN A 157 7.49 -5.74 -6.42
C ASN A 157 6.49 -5.17 -5.40
N TYR A 158 6.97 -4.47 -4.36
CA TYR A 158 6.09 -3.67 -3.50
C TYR A 158 5.33 -2.67 -4.37
N THR A 159 4.06 -2.45 -4.05
CA THR A 159 3.30 -1.38 -4.71
C THR A 159 3.89 -0.03 -4.35
N ASP A 160 3.68 0.97 -5.21
CA ASP A 160 4.16 2.31 -4.95
C ASP A 160 3.58 2.90 -3.65
N GLY A 161 2.34 2.55 -3.30
CA GLY A 161 1.69 2.96 -2.06
C GLY A 161 2.25 2.30 -0.82
N GLU A 162 2.55 1.00 -0.85
CA GLU A 162 3.22 0.33 0.26
C GLU A 162 4.59 0.94 0.53
N ILE A 163 5.37 1.23 -0.54
CA ILE A 163 6.65 1.93 -0.41
C ILE A 163 6.43 3.30 0.21
N PHE A 164 5.42 4.06 -0.23
CA PHE A 164 5.11 5.38 0.33
C PHE A 164 4.81 5.30 1.84
N ARG A 165 3.91 4.39 2.25
CA ARG A 165 3.53 4.22 3.67
C ARG A 165 4.75 3.94 4.53
N HIS A 166 5.60 3.01 4.11
CA HIS A 166 6.80 2.65 4.87
C HIS A 166 7.82 3.80 4.92
N ILE A 167 7.99 4.57 3.85
CA ILE A 167 8.82 5.79 3.89
C ILE A 167 8.27 6.75 4.95
N ARG A 168 6.95 6.99 4.97
CA ARG A 168 6.32 7.89 5.95
C ARG A 168 6.45 7.36 7.38
N GLU A 169 6.28 6.07 7.61
CA GLU A 169 6.48 5.43 8.90
C GLU A 169 7.91 5.63 9.43
N CYS A 170 8.91 5.36 8.59
CA CYS A 170 10.31 5.62 8.95
C CYS A 170 10.56 7.10 9.26
N GLN A 171 9.99 8.02 8.47
CA GLN A 171 10.13 9.46 8.69
C GLN A 171 9.49 9.91 10.02
N LEU A 172 8.32 9.37 10.36
CA LEU A 172 7.63 9.65 11.62
C LEU A 172 8.36 9.04 12.83
N ALA A 173 8.98 7.87 12.66
CA ALA A 173 9.78 7.20 13.69
C ALA A 173 11.20 7.77 13.83
N GLY A 174 11.65 8.67 12.93
CA GLY A 174 13.02 9.18 12.90
C GLY A 174 14.06 8.17 12.39
N ASP A 175 13.63 7.06 11.79
CA ASP A 175 14.50 6.03 11.23
C ASP A 175 15.02 6.42 9.85
N LYS A 176 16.15 7.14 9.85
CA LYS A 176 16.84 7.56 8.62
C LYS A 176 17.36 6.41 7.77
N VAL A 177 17.67 5.27 8.41
CA VAL A 177 18.24 4.11 7.71
C VAL A 177 17.12 3.39 6.96
N GLY A 178 16.00 3.12 7.61
CA GLY A 178 14.81 2.55 6.98
C GLY A 178 14.25 3.46 5.89
N GLU A 179 14.20 4.78 6.12
CA GLU A 179 13.78 5.75 5.11
C GLU A 179 14.62 5.64 3.83
N GLY A 180 15.95 5.58 3.97
CA GLY A 180 16.86 5.42 2.84
C GLY A 180 16.64 4.11 2.09
N ARG A 181 16.41 3.00 2.82
CA ARG A 181 16.14 1.68 2.23
C ARG A 181 14.85 1.67 1.41
N TRP A 182 13.76 2.23 1.94
CA TRP A 182 12.48 2.27 1.22
C TRP A 182 12.52 3.21 0.03
N LYS A 183 13.19 4.36 0.15
CA LYS A 183 13.40 5.29 -0.98
C LYS A 183 14.15 4.66 -2.14
N ALA A 184 15.15 3.81 -1.87
CA ALA A 184 15.93 3.14 -2.91
C ALA A 184 15.09 2.21 -3.81
N ARG A 185 13.86 1.87 -3.41
CA ARG A 185 12.93 1.06 -4.21
C ARG A 185 12.16 1.88 -5.25
N TYR A 186 12.18 3.20 -5.16
CA TYR A 186 11.64 4.07 -6.21
C TYR A 186 12.63 4.25 -7.35
N SER A 187 12.10 4.35 -8.57
CA SER A 187 12.89 4.80 -9.71
C SER A 187 13.32 6.26 -9.50
N PRO A 188 14.39 6.74 -10.17
CA PRO A 188 14.85 8.12 -10.03
C PRO A 188 13.74 9.16 -10.30
N THR A 189 12.86 8.88 -11.27
CA THR A 189 11.70 9.73 -11.58
C THR A 189 10.70 9.76 -10.42
N LYS A 190 10.34 8.60 -9.87
CA LYS A 190 9.43 8.50 -8.71
C LYS A 190 10.01 9.18 -7.47
N GLU A 191 11.31 9.01 -7.24
CA GLU A 191 12.01 9.68 -6.13
C GLU A 191 12.02 11.20 -6.28
N ARG A 192 12.20 11.71 -7.50
CA ARG A 192 12.09 13.15 -7.80
C ARG A 192 10.69 13.67 -7.47
N ASP A 193 9.65 12.99 -7.93
CA ASP A 193 8.27 13.43 -7.72
C ASP A 193 7.89 13.33 -6.23
N PHE A 194 8.32 12.27 -5.55
CA PHE A 194 8.21 12.15 -4.10
C PHE A 194 8.89 13.31 -3.36
N LYS A 195 10.11 13.71 -3.74
CA LYS A 195 10.80 14.89 -3.17
C LYS A 195 10.03 16.19 -3.39
N GLN A 196 9.29 16.31 -4.50
CA GLN A 196 8.42 17.47 -4.73
C GLN A 196 7.18 17.43 -3.83
N LEU A 197 6.57 16.25 -3.66
CA LEU A 197 5.44 16.05 -2.75
C LEU A 197 5.80 16.39 -1.30
N LEU A 198 7.00 16.02 -0.83
CA LEU A 198 7.47 16.37 0.51
C LEU A 198 7.56 17.89 0.77
N LYS A 199 7.59 18.72 -0.27
CA LYS A 199 7.57 20.18 -0.14
C LYS A 199 6.17 20.76 -0.03
N ARG A 200 5.13 19.92 -0.07
CA ARG A 200 3.71 20.32 -0.02
C ARG A 200 3.08 19.81 1.28
N PRO A 201 3.22 20.56 2.40
CA PRO A 201 2.83 20.08 3.71
C PRO A 201 1.33 19.77 3.82
N ILE A 202 0.47 20.53 3.12
CA ILE A 202 -0.98 20.29 3.12
C ILE A 202 -1.34 18.93 2.51
N LEU A 203 -0.70 18.56 1.40
CA LEU A 203 -0.91 17.27 0.74
C LEU A 203 -0.31 16.13 1.56
N LEU A 204 0.87 16.35 2.13
CA LEU A 204 1.53 15.35 2.96
C LEU A 204 0.70 15.04 4.21
N SER A 205 0.18 16.07 4.87
CA SER A 205 -0.71 15.92 6.03
C SER A 205 -2.00 15.19 5.68
N ALA A 206 -2.60 15.49 4.51
CA ALA A 206 -3.80 14.80 4.06
C ALA A 206 -3.52 13.32 3.72
N LEU A 207 -2.42 13.02 3.03
CA LEU A 207 -2.01 11.64 2.75
C LEU A 207 -1.68 10.85 4.03
N ASP A 208 -1.06 11.51 5.02
CA ASP A 208 -0.77 10.89 6.30
C ASP A 208 -2.04 10.59 7.11
N SER A 209 -3.11 11.39 6.97
CA SER A 209 -4.37 11.17 7.69
C SER A 209 -5.11 9.90 7.26
N ILE A 210 -4.98 9.51 5.98
CA ILE A 210 -5.51 8.24 5.45
C ILE A 210 -4.52 7.07 5.53
N ARG A 211 -3.32 7.28 6.10
CA ARG A 211 -2.31 6.22 6.27
C ARG A 211 -2.85 4.99 7.02
N PRO A 212 -3.68 5.09 8.07
CA PRO A 212 -4.17 3.92 8.81
C PRO A 212 -5.00 2.93 7.98
N VAL A 213 -5.64 3.39 6.90
CA VAL A 213 -6.47 2.54 6.04
C VAL A 213 -5.61 1.83 5.01
N ARG A 214 -5.00 0.71 5.41
CA ARG A 214 -4.04 -0.06 4.61
C ARG A 214 -4.51 -0.33 3.17
N GLY A 215 -5.75 -0.73 2.98
CA GLY A 215 -6.30 -1.12 1.68
C GLY A 215 -6.35 0.00 0.64
N LEU A 216 -6.37 1.28 1.05
CA LEU A 216 -6.37 2.43 0.12
C LEU A 216 -5.09 2.51 -0.71
N TRP A 217 -3.97 2.06 -0.14
CA TRP A 217 -2.64 2.28 -0.70
C TRP A 217 -2.34 1.39 -1.92
N GLY A 218 -3.16 0.37 -2.18
CA GLY A 218 -3.10 -0.37 -3.45
C GLY A 218 -3.43 0.51 -4.67
N GLY A 219 -4.25 1.54 -4.49
CA GLY A 219 -4.58 2.52 -5.53
C GLY A 219 -3.58 3.68 -5.67
N PHE A 220 -2.54 3.74 -4.84
CA PHE A 220 -1.52 4.79 -4.91
C PHE A 220 -0.42 4.40 -5.89
N HIS A 221 -0.30 5.17 -6.97
CA HIS A 221 0.73 4.98 -7.98
C HIS A 221 1.68 6.19 -7.99
N ALA A 222 2.94 5.98 -7.61
CA ALA A 222 3.93 7.06 -7.56
C ALA A 222 4.18 7.66 -8.95
N GLY A 223 4.00 6.85 -10.02
CA GLY A 223 4.03 7.33 -11.40
C GLY A 223 2.87 8.26 -11.79
N SER A 224 1.83 8.41 -10.97
CA SER A 224 0.73 9.37 -11.15
C SER A 224 0.87 10.62 -10.26
N LEU A 225 1.96 10.72 -9.48
CA LEU A 225 2.24 11.92 -8.69
C LEU A 225 2.47 13.14 -9.58
N ASP A 226 2.92 12.96 -10.82
CA ASP A 226 3.05 14.04 -11.78
C ASP A 226 1.72 14.78 -11.99
N ILE A 227 0.60 14.08 -12.09
CA ILE A 227 -0.74 14.67 -12.28
C ILE A 227 -1.13 15.50 -11.05
N LEU A 228 -0.92 14.92 -9.86
CA LEU A 228 -1.19 15.57 -8.58
C LEU A 228 -0.30 16.81 -8.40
N LEU A 229 0.99 16.71 -8.71
CA LEU A 229 1.96 17.80 -8.55
C LEU A 229 1.74 18.90 -9.57
N THR A 230 1.52 18.56 -10.84
CA THR A 230 1.28 19.54 -11.90
C THR A 230 -0.05 20.27 -11.74
N SER A 231 -1.03 19.69 -11.03
CA SER A 231 -2.35 20.31 -10.77
C SER A 231 -2.25 21.71 -10.14
N ARG A 232 -1.35 21.88 -9.16
CA ARG A 232 -1.30 23.00 -8.21
C ARG A 232 -2.63 23.25 -7.48
N CYS A 233 -3.51 22.25 -7.40
CA CYS A 233 -4.79 22.31 -6.68
C CYS A 233 -4.64 21.65 -5.31
N ASP A 234 -3.65 22.09 -4.54
CA ASP A 234 -3.22 21.36 -3.35
C ASP A 234 -4.33 21.33 -2.29
N GLU A 235 -5.11 22.41 -2.16
CA GLU A 235 -6.24 22.53 -1.24
C GLU A 235 -7.42 21.65 -1.64
N GLU A 236 -7.79 21.62 -2.93
CA GLU A 236 -8.88 20.79 -3.43
C GLU A 236 -8.54 19.29 -3.34
N ILE A 237 -7.28 18.93 -3.60
CA ILE A 237 -6.79 17.56 -3.44
C ILE A 237 -6.79 17.16 -1.97
N ALA A 238 -6.30 18.02 -1.08
CA ALA A 238 -6.34 17.77 0.36
C ALA A 238 -7.79 17.63 0.86
N HIS A 239 -8.71 18.45 0.37
CA HIS A 239 -10.13 18.35 0.69
C HIS A 239 -10.74 17.03 0.21
N TYR A 240 -10.39 16.56 -0.99
CA TYR A 240 -10.82 15.24 -1.48
C TYR A 240 -10.32 14.12 -0.56
N ILE A 241 -9.02 14.15 -0.20
CA ILE A 241 -8.42 13.16 0.69
C ILE A 241 -9.07 13.19 2.07
N LYS A 242 -9.42 14.38 2.58
CA LYS A 242 -10.17 14.53 3.82
C LYS A 242 -11.55 13.86 3.74
N GLY A 243 -12.23 13.91 2.59
CA GLY A 243 -13.47 13.16 2.37
C GLY A 243 -13.27 11.64 2.43
N ILE A 244 -12.13 11.13 1.96
CA ILE A 244 -11.74 9.72 2.14
C ILE A 244 -11.55 9.44 3.64
N GLU A 245 -10.76 10.24 4.33
CA GLU A 245 -10.52 10.11 5.78
C GLU A 245 -11.83 10.08 6.57
N GLU A 246 -12.71 11.06 6.39
CA GLU A 246 -13.99 11.18 7.09
C GLU A 246 -14.89 9.96 6.84
N LEU A 247 -14.94 9.47 5.60
CA LEU A 247 -15.67 8.26 5.26
C LEU A 247 -15.14 7.05 6.01
N PHE A 248 -13.84 6.78 5.93
CA PHE A 248 -13.25 5.58 6.51
C PHE A 248 -13.22 5.64 8.04
N ASN A 249 -13.01 6.81 8.63
CA ASN A 249 -13.22 7.04 10.06
C ASN A 249 -14.63 6.69 10.49
N ARG A 250 -15.64 7.14 9.75
CA ARG A 250 -17.05 6.78 10.03
C ARG A 250 -17.31 5.28 9.88
N VAL A 251 -16.85 4.66 8.78
CA VAL A 251 -17.09 3.22 8.52
C VAL A 251 -16.48 2.34 9.61
N PHE A 252 -15.28 2.69 10.09
CA PHE A 252 -14.54 1.93 11.09
C PHE A 252 -14.69 2.48 12.52
N ASP A 253 -15.59 3.42 12.76
CA ASP A 253 -15.86 4.02 14.08
C ASP A 253 -14.61 4.62 14.75
N GLY A 254 -13.70 5.16 13.94
CA GLY A 254 -12.42 5.70 14.39
C GLY A 254 -11.38 4.65 14.82
N ASP A 255 -11.68 3.35 14.72
CA ASP A 255 -10.74 2.30 15.13
C ASP A 255 -9.65 2.09 14.06
N THR A 256 -8.49 2.69 14.32
CA THR A 256 -7.31 2.56 13.46
C THR A 256 -6.80 1.12 13.35
N SER A 257 -7.02 0.29 14.37
CA SER A 257 -6.60 -1.12 14.35
C SER A 257 -7.41 -1.91 13.32
N LEU A 258 -8.71 -1.62 13.20
CA LEU A 258 -9.55 -2.22 12.15
C LEU A 258 -9.21 -1.67 10.75
N MET A 259 -8.85 -0.39 10.66
CA MET A 259 -8.41 0.22 9.39
C MET A 259 -7.13 -0.43 8.85
N GLU A 260 -6.20 -0.82 9.72
CA GLU A 260 -4.97 -1.52 9.32
C GLU A 260 -5.24 -2.94 8.78
N LEU A 261 -6.38 -3.54 9.14
CA LEU A 261 -6.81 -4.85 8.64
C LEU A 261 -7.52 -4.79 7.28
N THR A 262 -7.62 -3.60 6.67
CA THR A 262 -8.24 -3.44 5.35
C THR A 262 -7.34 -3.94 4.23
N ASP A 263 -7.93 -4.58 3.23
CA ASP A 263 -7.25 -5.14 2.08
C ASP A 263 -7.59 -4.39 0.78
N ASN A 264 -6.68 -4.41 -0.19
CA ASN A 264 -6.86 -3.70 -1.47
C ASN A 264 -8.07 -4.23 -2.26
N PHE A 265 -8.31 -5.54 -2.25
CA PHE A 265 -9.42 -6.13 -3.00
C PHE A 265 -10.78 -5.57 -2.55
N THR A 266 -11.02 -5.52 -1.24
CA THR A 266 -12.26 -4.95 -0.72
C THR A 266 -12.41 -3.47 -1.11
N ILE A 267 -11.35 -2.67 -0.97
CA ILE A 267 -11.36 -1.25 -1.34
C ILE A 267 -11.64 -1.05 -2.84
N GLU A 268 -10.99 -1.81 -3.71
CA GLU A 268 -11.22 -1.79 -5.16
C GLU A 268 -12.67 -2.11 -5.54
N GLU A 269 -13.30 -3.03 -4.80
CA GLU A 269 -14.66 -3.48 -5.09
C GLU A 269 -15.75 -2.54 -4.55
N ILE A 270 -15.48 -1.81 -3.46
CA ILE A 270 -16.45 -0.86 -2.88
C ILE A 270 -16.33 0.55 -3.47
N GLN A 271 -15.18 0.93 -4.03
CA GLN A 271 -15.01 2.28 -4.58
C GLN A 271 -16.04 2.56 -5.69
N LEU A 272 -16.43 3.82 -5.84
CA LEU A 272 -17.44 4.26 -6.83
C LEU A 272 -18.83 3.64 -6.65
N ARG A 273 -19.12 3.04 -5.50
CA ARG A 273 -20.48 2.61 -5.13
C ARG A 273 -21.13 3.62 -4.21
N ALA A 274 -22.46 3.73 -4.29
CA ALA A 274 -23.27 4.63 -3.47
C ALA A 274 -24.41 3.84 -2.80
N PRO A 275 -24.10 3.00 -1.79
CA PRO A 275 -25.05 2.04 -1.25
C PRO A 275 -26.29 2.66 -0.57
N ALA A 276 -26.26 3.91 -0.12
CA ALA A 276 -27.47 4.54 0.42
C ALA A 276 -28.48 4.92 -0.68
N LEU A 277 -28.02 5.14 -1.91
CA LEU A 277 -28.85 5.61 -3.04
C LEU A 277 -29.13 4.50 -4.07
N SER A 278 -28.29 3.47 -4.13
CA SER A 278 -28.38 2.37 -5.10
C SER A 278 -28.62 1.04 -4.39
N SER A 279 -29.82 0.47 -4.56
CA SER A 279 -30.16 -0.85 -4.01
C SER A 279 -29.24 -1.94 -4.55
N TYR A 280 -28.82 -1.85 -5.82
CA TYR A 280 -27.86 -2.77 -6.41
C TYR A 280 -26.50 -2.74 -5.71
N ASP A 281 -25.99 -1.54 -5.40
CA ASP A 281 -24.72 -1.42 -4.66
C ASP A 281 -24.84 -1.91 -3.22
N ALA A 282 -25.95 -1.60 -2.57
CA ALA A 282 -26.24 -2.07 -1.21
C ALA A 282 -26.28 -3.60 -1.14
N GLU A 283 -27.04 -4.23 -2.02
CA GLU A 283 -27.17 -5.70 -2.12
C GLU A 283 -25.81 -6.35 -2.43
N TYR A 284 -25.04 -5.76 -3.35
CA TYR A 284 -23.71 -6.25 -3.68
C TYR A 284 -22.80 -6.25 -2.44
N ILE A 285 -22.65 -5.10 -1.77
CA ILE A 285 -21.78 -4.99 -0.59
C ILE A 285 -22.28 -5.91 0.54
N GLN A 286 -23.58 -5.92 0.82
CA GLN A 286 -24.19 -6.78 1.84
C GLN A 286 -23.89 -8.27 1.57
N SER A 287 -24.03 -8.72 0.31
CA SER A 287 -23.76 -10.11 -0.07
C SER A 287 -22.29 -10.50 0.14
N GLN A 288 -21.34 -9.61 -0.19
CA GLN A 288 -19.91 -9.88 -0.02
C GLN A 288 -19.47 -9.83 1.45
N MET A 289 -20.12 -8.97 2.26
CA MET A 289 -19.89 -8.87 3.71
C MET A 289 -20.41 -10.10 4.47
N THR A 290 -21.56 -10.64 4.07
CA THR A 290 -22.24 -11.77 4.76
C THR A 290 -21.90 -13.15 4.20
N SER A 291 -21.24 -13.22 3.03
CA SER A 291 -20.81 -14.47 2.43
C SER A 291 -20.01 -15.34 3.42
N LYS A 292 -20.27 -16.66 3.39
CA LYS A 292 -19.54 -17.65 4.20
C LYS A 292 -18.02 -17.59 4.01
N SER A 293 -17.56 -17.16 2.83
CA SER A 293 -16.13 -17.00 2.52
C SER A 293 -15.52 -15.68 2.98
N LYS A 294 -16.30 -14.79 3.64
CA LYS A 294 -15.87 -13.46 4.13
C LYS A 294 -15.04 -12.70 3.10
N ARG A 295 -15.59 -12.49 1.89
CA ARG A 295 -14.82 -11.91 0.77
C ARG A 295 -14.36 -10.49 1.05
N PHE A 296 -15.20 -9.69 1.71
CA PHE A 296 -14.84 -8.33 2.13
C PHE A 296 -14.30 -8.29 3.54
N PHE A 297 -13.21 -7.54 3.72
CA PHE A 297 -12.46 -7.40 4.97
C PHE A 297 -12.23 -8.77 5.65
N PRO A 298 -11.57 -9.74 4.97
CA PRO A 298 -11.47 -11.12 5.43
C PRO A 298 -10.78 -11.26 6.80
N LYS A 299 -9.92 -10.30 7.15
CA LYS A 299 -9.20 -10.24 8.43
C LYS A 299 -10.06 -9.81 9.61
N ILE A 300 -11.19 -9.15 9.36
CA ILE A 300 -12.12 -8.74 10.41
C ILE A 300 -13.07 -9.90 10.65
N GLY A 301 -12.74 -10.72 11.64
CA GLY A 301 -13.42 -11.98 11.93
C GLY A 301 -14.72 -11.83 12.72
N ASP A 302 -14.78 -10.84 13.61
CA ASP A 302 -15.86 -10.62 14.57
C ASP A 302 -17.19 -10.28 13.88
N PRO A 303 -18.25 -11.09 14.04
CA PRO A 303 -19.54 -10.85 13.38
C PRO A 303 -20.22 -9.53 13.75
N SER A 304 -20.10 -9.07 15.00
CA SER A 304 -20.71 -7.83 15.47
C SER A 304 -20.00 -6.62 14.87
N VAL A 305 -18.66 -6.63 14.87
CA VAL A 305 -17.84 -5.58 14.23
C VAL A 305 -18.14 -5.51 12.73
N ARG A 306 -18.22 -6.67 12.05
CA ARG A 306 -18.59 -6.73 10.63
C ARG A 306 -19.97 -6.16 10.35
N ALA A 307 -20.96 -6.45 11.20
CA ALA A 307 -22.30 -5.90 11.07
C ALA A 307 -22.30 -4.37 11.23
N GLY A 308 -21.53 -3.84 12.19
CA GLY A 308 -21.33 -2.40 12.38
C GLY A 308 -20.70 -1.72 11.15
N ILE A 309 -19.61 -2.29 10.63
CA ILE A 309 -18.96 -1.80 9.39
C ILE A 309 -19.94 -1.81 8.22
N THR A 310 -20.70 -2.89 8.06
CA THR A 310 -21.68 -3.02 6.96
C THR A 310 -22.76 -1.95 7.09
N SER A 311 -23.35 -1.79 8.27
CA SER A 311 -24.39 -0.79 8.53
C SER A 311 -23.91 0.63 8.21
N ARG A 312 -22.69 0.99 8.62
CA ARG A 312 -22.13 2.32 8.34
C ARG A 312 -21.73 2.50 6.88
N LEU A 313 -21.30 1.46 6.19
CA LEU A 313 -21.12 1.51 4.73
C LEU A 313 -22.44 1.82 4.03
N MET A 314 -23.55 1.19 4.46
CA MET A 314 -24.87 1.38 3.85
C MET A 314 -25.40 2.82 3.94
N THR A 315 -24.89 3.64 4.87
CA THR A 315 -25.30 5.05 4.98
C THR A 315 -24.50 6.00 4.08
N THR A 316 -23.70 5.46 3.15
CA THR A 316 -22.89 6.28 2.24
C THR A 316 -23.71 6.74 1.04
N GLU A 317 -24.07 8.02 1.03
CA GLU A 317 -24.90 8.66 0.00
C GLU A 317 -24.14 9.00 -1.29
N ASN A 318 -22.85 9.31 -1.17
CA ASN A 318 -22.01 9.61 -2.33
C ASN A 318 -21.23 8.37 -2.79
N PHE A 319 -20.64 8.45 -3.97
CA PHE A 319 -19.66 7.47 -4.40
C PHE A 319 -18.53 7.36 -3.38
N ILE A 320 -18.22 6.13 -2.94
CA ILE A 320 -17.09 5.86 -2.04
C ILE A 320 -15.78 6.32 -2.73
N PRO A 321 -15.12 7.38 -2.23
CA PRO A 321 -13.87 7.88 -2.80
C PRO A 321 -12.68 7.09 -2.25
N THR A 322 -11.66 6.92 -3.09
CA THR A 322 -10.37 6.29 -2.74
C THR A 322 -9.22 7.05 -3.40
N ILE A 323 -7.99 6.66 -3.09
CA ILE A 323 -6.80 7.21 -3.78
C ILE A 323 -6.90 6.94 -5.30
N SER A 324 -7.42 5.78 -5.70
CA SER A 324 -7.57 5.42 -7.11
C SER A 324 -8.56 6.36 -7.82
N THR A 325 -9.70 6.66 -7.19
CA THR A 325 -10.70 7.56 -7.76
C THR A 325 -10.20 8.99 -7.81
N LEU A 326 -9.47 9.47 -6.79
CA LEU A 326 -8.79 10.77 -6.82
C LEU A 326 -7.92 10.92 -8.06
N PHE A 327 -7.05 9.93 -8.36
CA PHE A 327 -6.21 10.01 -9.56
C PHE A 327 -7.01 9.98 -10.86
N LYS A 328 -8.15 9.26 -10.91
CA LYS A 328 -9.04 9.26 -12.08
C LYS A 328 -9.71 10.63 -12.27
N ASP A 329 -10.22 11.21 -11.19
CA ASP A 329 -10.87 12.51 -11.19
C ASP A 329 -9.88 13.62 -11.57
N LEU A 330 -8.65 13.58 -11.04
CA LEU A 330 -7.60 14.50 -11.44
C LEU A 330 -7.24 14.38 -12.92
N ARG A 331 -7.18 13.17 -13.48
CA ARG A 331 -6.96 12.97 -14.93
C ARG A 331 -8.10 13.55 -15.75
N TYR A 332 -9.34 13.37 -15.29
CA TYR A 332 -10.52 13.97 -15.94
C TYR A 332 -10.47 15.50 -15.93
N LEU A 333 -10.00 16.10 -14.82
CA LEU A 333 -9.90 17.56 -14.68
C LEU A 333 -8.70 18.18 -15.42
N GLN A 334 -7.70 17.40 -15.86
CA GLN A 334 -6.48 17.93 -16.48
C GLN A 334 -6.71 18.86 -17.69
N PRO A 335 -7.60 18.56 -18.65
CA PRO A 335 -7.90 19.46 -19.76
C PRO A 335 -8.46 20.81 -19.29
N ALA A 336 -9.44 20.79 -18.38
CA ALA A 336 -10.01 22.00 -17.80
C ALA A 336 -8.95 22.82 -17.04
N LEU A 337 -8.11 22.15 -16.25
CA LEU A 337 -7.00 22.78 -15.52
C LEU A 337 -6.02 23.51 -16.45
N LYS A 338 -5.72 22.94 -17.62
CA LYS A 338 -4.86 23.61 -18.60
C LYS A 338 -5.47 24.92 -19.09
N MET A 339 -6.76 24.93 -19.41
CA MET A 339 -7.47 26.13 -19.87
C MET A 339 -7.56 27.18 -18.76
N ILE A 340 -7.93 26.77 -17.55
CA ILE A 340 -8.04 27.65 -16.39
C ILE A 340 -6.69 28.31 -16.05
N ARG A 341 -5.58 27.58 -16.18
CA ARG A 341 -4.24 28.13 -15.94
C ARG A 341 -3.85 29.25 -16.89
N GLU A 342 -4.37 29.28 -18.12
CA GLU A 342 -4.10 30.38 -19.06
C GLU A 342 -4.70 31.72 -18.57
N LEU A 343 -5.64 31.69 -17.62
CA LEU A 343 -6.20 32.89 -16.99
C LEU A 343 -5.26 33.51 -15.95
N ILE A 344 -4.19 32.80 -15.57
CA ILE A 344 -3.21 33.24 -14.57
C ILE A 344 -1.86 33.48 -15.26
N PRO A 345 -1.12 34.54 -14.87
CA PRO A 345 0.23 34.74 -15.38
C PRO A 345 1.14 33.53 -15.14
N LYS A 346 2.04 33.24 -16.09
CA LYS A 346 2.94 32.07 -16.04
C LYS A 346 3.87 32.01 -14.81
N LYS A 347 4.07 33.13 -14.12
CA LYS A 347 4.97 33.27 -12.96
C LYS A 347 4.19 33.69 -11.71
N VAL A 348 3.22 32.88 -11.31
CA VAL A 348 2.56 33.03 -10.01
C VAL A 348 3.06 31.93 -9.09
N ASP A 349 3.59 32.33 -7.93
CA ASP A 349 3.95 31.43 -6.84
C ASP A 349 2.69 30.95 -6.11
N GLY A 350 2.76 29.80 -5.43
CA GLY A 350 1.63 29.28 -4.64
C GLY A 350 0.72 28.27 -5.37
N THR A 351 -0.49 28.10 -4.88
CA THR A 351 -1.50 27.18 -5.47
C THR A 351 -2.38 27.90 -6.48
N LEU A 352 -3.16 27.12 -7.25
CA LEU A 352 -4.16 27.68 -8.16
C LEU A 352 -5.21 28.48 -7.40
N ARG A 353 -5.62 27.98 -6.23
CA ARG A 353 -6.56 28.64 -5.32
C ARG A 353 -6.02 29.97 -4.81
N GLU A 354 -4.78 30.02 -4.32
CA GLU A 354 -4.12 31.26 -3.89
C GLU A 354 -4.02 32.28 -5.03
N ALA A 355 -3.66 31.80 -6.23
CA ALA A 355 -3.53 32.64 -7.42
C ALA A 355 -4.86 33.29 -7.85
N PHE A 356 -5.96 32.55 -7.79
CA PHE A 356 -7.29 33.10 -8.09
C PHE A 356 -7.85 33.94 -6.94
N SER A 357 -7.66 33.52 -5.70
CA SER A 357 -8.17 34.24 -4.52
C SER A 357 -7.60 35.65 -4.44
N SER A 358 -6.28 35.80 -4.68
CA SER A 358 -5.63 37.12 -4.77
C SER A 358 -6.12 38.00 -5.93
N ARG A 359 -6.81 37.43 -6.91
CA ARG A 359 -7.33 38.09 -8.12
C ARG A 359 -8.85 38.12 -8.18
N PHE A 360 -9.51 37.84 -7.06
CA PHE A 360 -10.96 37.94 -6.93
C PHE A 360 -11.32 39.20 -6.13
N PRO A 361 -11.15 40.42 -6.69
CA PRO A 361 -11.59 41.63 -6.01
C PRO A 361 -13.12 41.63 -6.00
N ARG A 362 -13.70 41.64 -4.81
CA ARG A 362 -15.15 41.78 -4.65
C ARG A 362 -15.46 42.70 -3.48
N GLU A 363 -16.34 43.66 -3.70
CA GLU A 363 -16.97 44.42 -2.62
C GLU A 363 -17.89 43.49 -1.80
N PRO A 364 -17.94 43.60 -0.45
CA PRO A 364 -18.64 42.66 0.41
C PRO A 364 -20.15 42.47 0.13
N GLU A 365 -20.78 43.44 -0.55
CA GLU A 365 -22.23 43.53 -0.72
C GLU A 365 -22.73 43.21 -2.13
N ASP A 366 -21.84 43.08 -3.13
CA ASP A 366 -22.29 42.74 -4.48
C ASP A 366 -22.73 41.28 -4.54
N PRO A 367 -23.91 40.95 -5.10
CA PRO A 367 -24.36 39.58 -5.19
C PRO A 367 -23.80 38.86 -6.44
N LEU A 368 -23.44 37.58 -6.31
CA LEU A 368 -22.71 36.83 -7.34
C LEU A 368 -23.70 36.17 -8.30
N GLU A 369 -23.62 36.51 -9.57
CA GLU A 369 -24.36 35.78 -10.60
C GLU A 369 -23.71 34.40 -10.82
N ILE A 370 -24.51 33.35 -10.71
CA ILE A 370 -24.10 31.95 -10.85
C ILE A 370 -24.95 31.27 -11.90
N GLN A 371 -24.33 30.50 -12.78
CA GLN A 371 -25.05 29.69 -13.76
C GLN A 371 -25.59 28.43 -13.07
N VAL A 372 -26.92 28.23 -13.14
CA VAL A 372 -27.60 27.07 -12.52
C VAL A 372 -28.16 26.09 -13.55
N SER A 373 -28.24 26.48 -14.82
CA SER A 373 -28.52 25.59 -15.94
C SER A 373 -27.82 26.08 -17.20
N GLU A 374 -27.96 25.36 -18.31
CA GLU A 374 -27.37 25.78 -19.58
C GLU A 374 -27.74 27.20 -20.02
N ARG A 375 -28.91 27.69 -19.61
CA ARG A 375 -29.48 28.97 -20.08
C ARG A 375 -29.96 29.89 -18.96
N SER A 376 -29.83 29.49 -17.70
CA SER A 376 -30.34 30.27 -16.57
C SER A 376 -29.25 30.60 -15.57
N TYR A 377 -29.36 31.82 -15.05
CA TYR A 377 -28.50 32.37 -14.02
C TYR A 377 -29.35 32.68 -12.79
N SER A 378 -28.73 32.60 -11.63
CA SER A 378 -29.32 33.02 -10.36
C SER A 378 -28.33 33.86 -9.59
N THR A 379 -28.83 34.63 -8.64
CA THR A 379 -28.03 35.55 -7.86
C THR A 379 -27.82 34.96 -6.46
N TYR A 380 -26.55 34.76 -6.08
CA TYR A 380 -26.18 34.31 -4.75
C TYR A 380 -25.80 35.52 -3.89
N SER A 381 -26.42 35.65 -2.72
CA SER A 381 -26.23 36.77 -1.77
C SER A 381 -25.77 36.28 -0.39
N GLY A 382 -25.07 35.15 -0.33
CA GLY A 382 -24.65 34.53 0.93
C GLY A 382 -23.35 35.10 1.51
N SER A 383 -22.65 34.30 2.31
CA SER A 383 -21.50 34.78 3.09
C SER A 383 -20.28 35.08 2.23
N SER A 384 -19.51 36.11 2.63
CA SER A 384 -18.31 36.59 1.94
C SER A 384 -17.31 35.47 1.62
N GLY A 385 -17.16 34.51 2.54
CA GLY A 385 -16.25 33.37 2.41
C GLY A 385 -16.67 32.32 1.38
N GLN A 386 -17.97 32.22 1.04
CA GLN A 386 -18.48 31.24 0.08
C GLN A 386 -18.47 31.73 -1.37
N PHE A 387 -18.40 33.04 -1.60
CA PHE A 387 -18.39 33.59 -2.96
C PHE A 387 -17.23 33.05 -3.80
N PHE A 388 -16.03 33.04 -3.23
CA PHE A 388 -14.86 32.55 -3.94
C PHE A 388 -14.99 31.05 -4.27
N ASP A 389 -15.47 30.25 -3.32
CA ASP A 389 -15.68 28.81 -3.54
C ASP A 389 -16.74 28.51 -4.62
N ILE A 390 -17.77 29.33 -4.71
CA ILE A 390 -18.78 29.20 -5.77
C ILE A 390 -18.21 29.67 -7.11
N ALA A 391 -17.51 30.81 -7.13
CA ALA A 391 -16.91 31.35 -8.35
C ALA A 391 -15.87 30.40 -8.96
N ILE A 392 -15.00 29.80 -8.14
CA ILE A 392 -14.00 28.83 -8.64
C ILE A 392 -14.71 27.58 -9.17
N ARG A 393 -15.77 27.08 -8.53
CA ARG A 393 -16.55 25.93 -9.05
C ARG A 393 -17.21 26.26 -10.40
N GLN A 394 -17.80 27.45 -10.54
CA GLN A 394 -18.38 27.90 -11.80
C GLN A 394 -17.33 27.97 -12.91
N LEU A 395 -16.13 28.46 -12.61
CA LEU A 395 -15.02 28.50 -13.56
C LEU A 395 -14.61 27.08 -14.02
N PHE A 396 -14.53 26.13 -13.09
CA PHE A 396 -14.26 24.73 -13.43
C PHE A 396 -15.38 24.10 -14.25
N LEU A 397 -16.65 24.32 -13.90
CA LEU A 397 -17.78 23.81 -14.67
C LEU A 397 -17.82 24.40 -16.08
N TYR A 398 -17.50 25.68 -16.24
CA TYR A 398 -17.40 26.34 -17.54
C TYR A 398 -16.26 25.75 -18.38
N ALA A 399 -15.11 25.45 -17.78
CA ALA A 399 -13.97 24.87 -18.48
C ALA A 399 -14.13 23.37 -18.80
N ILE A 400 -15.03 22.65 -18.11
CA ILE A 400 -15.32 21.23 -18.38
C ILE A 400 -16.34 21.09 -19.51
N ARG A 401 -17.26 22.05 -19.65
CA ARG A 401 -18.25 22.12 -20.71
C ARG A 401 -17.61 22.38 -22.07
#